data_AF-A0A7V7PQT5-F1
#
_entry.id   AF-A0A7V7PQT5-F1
#
_cell.length_a   1.000
_cell.length_b   1.000
_cell.length_c   1.000
_cell.angle_alpha   90.00
_cell.angle_beta   90.00
_cell.angle_gamma   90.00
#
_symmetry.space_group_name_H-M   'P 1'
#
loop_
_entity.id
_entity.type
_entity.pdbx_description
1 polymer ?
#
loop_
_entity_poly.entity_id
_entity_poly.type
_entity_poly.pdbx_seq_one_letter_code
_entity_poly.pdbx_strand_id
1 'polypeptide(L)'
;MTKGGDDLPCGSAAERFARVRRANQSELAEDYVEMIDDLIAERGEARAADLADRFGVSPGTVARTIQRLARDGFVESQPYRSIFLTERGKQVAEDVRARHRLVFDFLVAIGVRPEAAEIDAEGIEHHVGNETLQAFRRFLEGRSGG
;
A
#
# COMPACT_ATOMS: atom_id res chain seq x y z
N MET A 1 -31.32 5.36 -36.54
CA MET A 1 -30.66 6.14 -35.48
C MET A 1 -30.61 5.30 -34.21
N THR A 2 -29.46 4.69 -33.92
CA THR A 2 -29.20 3.91 -32.71
C THR A 2 -28.90 4.85 -31.55
N LYS A 3 -29.77 4.91 -30.53
CA LYS A 3 -29.38 5.46 -29.23
C LYS A 3 -28.84 4.31 -28.39
N GLY A 4 -27.52 4.21 -28.34
CA GLY A 4 -26.80 3.49 -27.28
C GLY A 4 -26.73 4.39 -26.06
N GLY A 5 -27.35 3.96 -24.97
CA GLY A 5 -27.02 4.38 -23.62
C GLY A 5 -26.49 3.14 -22.93
N ASP A 6 -25.17 3.00 -22.84
CA ASP A 6 -24.54 1.99 -21.99
C ASP A 6 -24.82 2.38 -20.54
N ASP A 7 -25.93 1.86 -20.01
CA ASP A 7 -26.16 1.77 -18.58
C ASP A 7 -25.08 0.86 -17.98
N LEU A 8 -24.05 1.46 -17.40
CA LEU A 8 -23.12 0.75 -16.52
C LEU A 8 -23.96 0.15 -15.36
N PRO A 9 -23.98 -1.18 -15.16
CA PRO A 9 -24.81 -1.77 -14.12
C PRO A 9 -24.23 -1.40 -12.75
N CYS A 10 -24.88 -0.47 -12.04
CA CYS A 10 -24.48 -0.15 -10.69
C CYS A 10 -24.96 -1.26 -9.74
N GLY A 11 -24.01 -2.06 -9.26
CA GLY A 11 -24.29 -3.20 -8.38
C GLY A 11 -25.02 -2.81 -7.09
N SER A 12 -25.62 -3.82 -6.46
CA SER A 12 -26.37 -3.72 -5.20
C SER A 12 -25.58 -3.02 -4.10
N ALA A 13 -26.28 -2.42 -3.14
CA ALA A 13 -25.64 -1.77 -1.99
C ALA A 13 -24.67 -2.74 -1.25
N ALA A 14 -25.03 -4.03 -1.17
CA ALA A 14 -24.18 -5.06 -0.57
C ALA A 14 -22.85 -5.26 -1.31
N GLU A 15 -22.87 -5.26 -2.65
CA GLU A 15 -21.65 -5.39 -3.46
C GLU A 15 -20.74 -4.17 -3.32
N ARG A 16 -21.32 -2.97 -3.24
CA ARG A 16 -20.57 -1.73 -2.98
C ARG A 16 -19.86 -1.79 -1.63
N PHE A 17 -20.58 -2.14 -0.56
CA PHE A 17 -19.97 -2.29 0.77
C PHE A 17 -18.90 -3.40 0.80
N ALA A 18 -19.11 -4.50 0.08
CA ALA A 18 -18.11 -5.57 -0.03
C ALA A 18 -16.84 -5.09 -0.74
N ARG A 19 -16.96 -4.29 -1.81
CA ARG A 19 -15.83 -3.71 -2.52
C ARG A 19 -15.00 -2.78 -1.63
N VAL A 20 -15.66 -1.86 -0.92
CA VAL A 20 -14.98 -0.94 0.00
C VAL A 20 -14.25 -1.72 1.10
N ARG A 21 -14.90 -2.71 1.72
CA ARG A 21 -14.25 -3.54 2.74
C ARG A 21 -13.01 -4.28 2.23
N ARG A 22 -13.04 -4.79 0.99
CA ARG A 22 -11.86 -5.45 0.40
C ARG A 22 -10.73 -4.46 0.14
N ALA A 23 -11.04 -3.28 -0.39
CA ALA A 23 -10.04 -2.24 -0.62
C ALA A 23 -9.33 -1.85 0.69
N ASN A 24 -10.09 -1.53 1.74
CA ASN A 24 -9.51 -1.19 3.04
C ASN A 24 -8.72 -2.34 3.67
N GLN A 25 -9.08 -3.60 3.38
CA GLN A 25 -8.33 -4.76 3.85
C GLN A 25 -7.00 -4.95 3.09
N SER A 26 -6.99 -4.65 1.79
CA SER A 26 -5.80 -4.67 0.94
C SER A 26 -4.83 -3.56 1.34
N GLU A 27 -5.31 -2.33 1.48
CA GLU A 27 -4.53 -1.17 1.96
C GLU A 27 -3.86 -1.48 3.30
N LEU A 28 -4.63 -1.91 4.30
CA LEU A 28 -4.07 -2.25 5.60
C LEU A 28 -3.05 -3.41 5.52
N ALA A 29 -3.20 -4.34 4.58
CA ALA A 29 -2.21 -5.39 4.38
C ALA A 29 -0.92 -4.84 3.74
N GLU A 30 -1.05 -3.96 2.75
CA GLU A 30 0.03 -3.23 2.09
C GLU A 30 0.83 -2.41 3.12
N ASP A 31 0.17 -1.58 3.93
CA ASP A 31 0.82 -0.77 4.98
C ASP A 31 1.67 -1.64 5.93
N TYR A 32 1.10 -2.78 6.36
CA TYR A 32 1.78 -3.65 7.32
C TYR A 32 2.97 -4.37 6.69
N VAL A 33 2.87 -4.85 5.45
CA VAL A 33 4.01 -5.52 4.83
C VAL A 33 5.14 -4.55 4.52
N GLU A 34 4.81 -3.33 4.10
CA GLU A 34 5.81 -2.27 3.87
C GLU A 34 6.51 -1.91 5.19
N MET A 35 5.76 -1.62 6.25
CA MET A 35 6.34 -1.27 7.55
C MET A 35 7.19 -2.41 8.13
N ILE A 36 6.81 -3.67 7.90
CA ILE A 36 7.63 -4.82 8.30
C ILE A 36 8.93 -4.85 7.49
N ASP A 37 8.88 -4.64 6.18
CA ASP A 37 10.05 -4.59 5.31
C ASP A 37 11.01 -3.47 5.74
N ASP A 38 10.48 -2.28 6.02
CA ASP A 38 11.25 -1.13 6.53
C ASP A 38 11.93 -1.43 7.86
N LEU A 39 11.20 -1.98 8.83
CA LEU A 39 11.78 -2.34 10.13
C LEU A 39 12.88 -3.40 9.99
N ILE A 40 12.71 -4.38 9.10
CA ILE A 40 13.74 -5.39 8.81
C ILE A 40 14.97 -4.72 8.17
N ALA A 41 14.78 -3.80 7.23
CA ALA A 41 15.88 -3.07 6.60
C ALA A 41 16.63 -2.15 7.59
N GLU A 42 15.90 -1.46 8.46
CA GLU A 42 16.44 -0.53 9.45
C GLU A 42 17.14 -1.23 10.63
N ARG A 43 16.56 -2.33 11.12
CA ARG A 43 16.90 -2.92 12.43
C ARG A 43 17.28 -4.40 12.38
N GLY A 44 17.16 -5.04 11.21
CA GLY A 44 17.37 -6.48 11.02
C GLY A 44 16.19 -7.36 11.44
N GLU A 45 15.19 -6.82 12.13
CA GLU A 45 13.98 -7.54 12.51
C GLU A 45 12.78 -6.61 12.75
N ALA A 46 11.58 -7.13 12.51
CA ALA A 46 10.33 -6.46 12.87
C ALA A 46 9.70 -7.12 14.11
N ARG A 47 9.26 -6.33 15.09
CA ARG A 47 8.51 -6.82 16.27
C ARG A 47 7.15 -6.15 16.36
N ALA A 48 6.19 -6.85 16.96
CA ALA A 48 4.83 -6.33 17.14
C ALA A 48 4.77 -5.03 17.98
N ALA A 49 5.72 -4.82 18.89
CA ALA A 49 5.81 -3.59 19.67
C ALA A 49 6.22 -2.40 18.79
N ASP A 50 7.23 -2.58 17.93
CA ASP A 50 7.66 -1.54 17.00
C ASP A 50 6.55 -1.17 16.01
N LEU A 51 5.79 -2.16 15.52
CA LEU A 51 4.62 -1.92 14.68
C LEU A 51 3.54 -1.14 15.44
N ALA A 52 3.28 -1.47 16.71
CA ALA A 52 2.28 -0.77 17.51
C ALA A 52 2.65 0.70 17.70
N ASP A 53 3.93 0.97 17.96
CA ASP A 53 4.46 2.31 18.14
C ASP A 53 4.43 3.11 16.82
N ARG A 54 4.87 2.52 15.70
CA ARG A 54 4.88 3.16 14.37
C ARG A 54 3.47 3.49 13.88
N PHE A 55 2.52 2.57 14.02
CA PHE A 55 1.14 2.79 13.61
C PHE A 55 0.30 3.58 14.63
N GLY A 56 0.81 3.81 15.85
CA GLY A 56 0.04 4.47 16.91
C GLY A 56 -1.20 3.68 17.35
N VAL A 57 -1.17 2.35 17.28
CA VAL A 57 -2.29 1.47 17.61
C VAL A 57 -1.97 0.54 18.78
N SER A 58 -3.01 -0.03 19.40
CA SER A 58 -2.80 -0.97 20.51
C SER A 58 -2.04 -2.24 20.07
N PRO A 59 -1.22 -2.85 20.95
CA PRO A 59 -0.59 -4.15 20.66
C PRO A 59 -1.61 -5.25 20.31
N GLY A 60 -2.81 -5.20 20.88
CA GLY A 60 -3.89 -6.12 20.55
C GLY A 60 -4.43 -5.95 19.14
N THR A 61 -4.39 -4.73 18.58
CA THR A 61 -4.73 -4.47 17.18
C THR A 61 -3.68 -5.08 16.26
N VAL A 62 -2.39 -4.81 16.51
CA VAL A 62 -1.29 -5.39 15.74
C VAL A 62 -1.35 -6.91 15.77
N ALA A 63 -1.52 -7.53 16.94
CA ALA A 63 -1.58 -8.99 17.05
C ALA A 63 -2.70 -9.61 16.20
N ARG A 64 -3.90 -8.99 16.20
CA ARG A 64 -5.02 -9.44 15.35
C ARG A 64 -4.71 -9.28 13.87
N THR A 65 -4.10 -8.16 13.48
CA THR A 65 -3.71 -7.92 12.08
C THR A 65 -2.65 -8.91 11.62
N ILE A 66 -1.58 -9.12 12.39
CA ILE A 66 -0.52 -10.07 12.08
C ILE A 66 -1.07 -11.50 11.96
N GLN A 67 -1.98 -11.91 12.85
CA GLN A 67 -2.63 -13.23 12.74
C GLN A 67 -3.42 -13.37 11.44
N ARG A 68 -4.08 -12.29 10.98
CA ARG A 68 -4.79 -12.28 9.70
C ARG A 68 -3.81 -12.35 8.53
N LEU A 69 -2.75 -11.54 8.53
CA LEU A 69 -1.73 -11.54 7.48
C LEU A 69 -1.02 -12.90 7.38
N ALA A 70 -0.79 -13.56 8.51
CA ALA A 70 -0.22 -14.91 8.53
C ALA A 70 -1.17 -15.93 7.89
N ARG A 71 -2.48 -15.84 8.19
CA ARG A 71 -3.50 -16.68 7.54
C ARG A 71 -3.58 -16.45 6.04
N ASP A 72 -3.44 -15.19 5.61
CA ASP A 72 -3.51 -14.78 4.21
C ASP A 72 -2.16 -14.99 3.46
N GLY A 73 -1.15 -15.50 4.17
CA GLY A 73 0.13 -15.93 3.60
C GLY A 73 1.11 -14.80 3.30
N PHE A 74 0.96 -13.62 3.92
CA PHE A 74 1.89 -12.49 3.73
C PHE A 74 3.05 -12.49 4.73
N VAL A 75 2.84 -13.05 5.93
CA VAL A 75 3.84 -13.04 7.00
C VAL A 75 3.96 -14.39 7.69
N GLU A 76 5.13 -14.64 8.26
CA GLU A 76 5.36 -15.72 9.22
C GLU A 76 5.69 -15.09 10.58
N SER A 77 4.96 -15.50 11.61
CA SER A 77 5.22 -15.04 12.97
C SER A 77 4.93 -16.15 13.98
N GLN A 78 5.76 -16.22 15.01
CA GLN A 78 5.50 -17.03 16.20
C GLN A 78 5.28 -16.11 17.40
N PRO A 79 4.52 -16.54 18.43
CA PRO A 79 4.32 -15.75 19.63
C PRO A 79 5.64 -15.27 20.22
N TYR A 80 5.73 -13.97 20.52
CA TYR A 80 6.90 -13.32 21.13
C TYR A 80 8.19 -13.38 20.31
N ARG A 81 8.12 -13.67 19.00
CA ARG A 81 9.26 -13.65 18.07
C ARG A 81 9.14 -12.53 17.04
N SER A 82 10.23 -12.32 16.34
CA SER A 82 10.33 -11.47 15.15
C SER A 82 9.33 -11.92 14.08
N ILE A 83 8.82 -10.94 13.34
CA ILE A 83 7.88 -11.10 12.23
C ILE A 83 8.70 -11.08 10.95
N PHE A 84 8.44 -12.02 10.05
CA PHE A 84 9.10 -12.10 8.75
C PHE A 84 8.07 -12.05 7.63
N LEU A 85 8.42 -11.43 6.51
CA LEU A 85 7.63 -11.51 5.30
C LEU A 85 7.83 -12.87 4.62
N THR A 86 6.73 -13.46 4.17
CA THR A 86 6.80 -14.54 3.17
C THR A 86 7.25 -13.96 1.82
N GLU A 87 7.53 -14.81 0.85
CA GLU A 87 7.83 -14.34 -0.51
C GLU A 87 6.68 -13.50 -1.11
N ARG A 88 5.43 -13.89 -0.82
CA ARG A 88 4.25 -13.12 -1.21
C ARG A 88 4.21 -11.75 -0.52
N GLY A 89 4.54 -11.70 0.78
CA GLY A 89 4.60 -10.44 1.52
C GLY A 89 5.67 -9.49 0.98
N LYS A 90 6.85 -10.02 0.65
CA LYS A 90 7.95 -9.25 0.06
C LYS A 90 7.56 -8.65 -1.28
N GLN A 91 6.98 -9.45 -2.18
CA GLN A 91 6.55 -8.94 -3.49
C GLN A 91 5.55 -7.78 -3.35
N VAL A 92 4.62 -7.88 -2.40
CA VAL A 92 3.64 -6.81 -2.14
C VAL A 92 4.33 -5.57 -1.58
N ALA A 93 5.24 -5.73 -0.61
CA ALA A 93 6.00 -4.60 -0.06
C ALA A 93 6.85 -3.90 -1.15
N GLU A 94 7.48 -4.66 -2.04
CA GLU A 94 8.22 -4.13 -3.19
C GLU A 94 7.31 -3.37 -4.17
N ASP A 95 6.13 -3.92 -4.47
CA ASP A 95 5.16 -3.30 -5.36
C ASP A 95 4.61 -1.98 -4.79
N VAL A 96 4.30 -1.94 -3.49
CA VAL A 96 3.86 -0.73 -2.77
C VAL A 96 4.99 0.30 -2.81
N ARG A 97 6.18 -0.06 -2.36
CA ARG A 97 7.35 0.84 -2.37
C ARG A 97 7.66 1.40 -3.76
N ALA A 98 7.47 0.61 -4.82
CA ALA A 98 7.64 1.07 -6.20
C ALA A 98 6.57 2.10 -6.61
N ARG A 99 5.34 1.97 -6.11
CA ARG A 99 4.25 2.94 -6.29
C ARG A 99 4.52 4.21 -5.51
N HIS A 100 4.90 4.12 -4.23
CA HIS A 100 5.31 5.26 -3.39
C HIS A 100 6.34 6.11 -4.11
N ARG A 101 7.45 5.50 -4.54
CA ARG A 101 8.54 6.18 -5.25
C ARG A 101 8.07 6.86 -6.53
N LEU A 102 7.23 6.17 -7.32
CA LEU A 102 6.72 6.74 -8.57
C LEU A 102 5.84 7.96 -8.32
N VAL A 103 5.00 7.92 -7.27
CA VAL A 103 4.17 9.06 -6.87
C VAL A 103 5.04 10.19 -6.34
N PHE A 104 5.97 9.89 -5.43
CA PHE A 104 6.92 10.84 -4.87
C PHE A 104 7.71 11.57 -5.96
N ASP A 105 8.35 10.82 -6.87
CA ASP A 105 9.16 11.38 -7.96
C ASP A 105 8.32 12.29 -8.86
N PHE A 106 7.07 11.88 -9.14
CA PHE A 106 6.13 12.70 -9.89
C PHE A 106 5.78 14.00 -9.17
N LEU A 107 5.45 13.95 -7.87
CA LEU A 107 5.12 15.12 -7.07
C LEU A 107 6.29 16.11 -7.01
N VAL A 108 7.51 15.62 -6.78
CA VAL A 108 8.72 16.44 -6.82
C VAL A 108 8.93 17.05 -8.20
N ALA A 109 8.74 16.28 -9.28
CA ALA A 109 8.93 16.76 -10.65
C ALA A 109 7.94 17.87 -11.06
N ILE A 110 6.74 17.90 -10.46
CA ILE A 110 5.75 18.98 -10.66
C ILE A 110 5.93 20.16 -9.67
N GLY A 111 6.94 20.11 -8.81
CA GLY A 111 7.34 21.23 -7.93
C GLY A 111 6.84 21.14 -6.49
N VAL A 112 6.32 19.99 -6.04
CA VAL A 112 6.04 19.76 -4.62
C VAL A 112 7.36 19.62 -3.87
N ARG A 113 7.44 20.20 -2.67
CA ARG A 113 8.64 20.07 -1.82
C ARG A 113 8.80 18.62 -1.38
N PRO A 114 10.02 18.07 -1.32
CA PRO A 114 10.25 16.67 -0.96
C PRO A 114 9.56 16.23 0.34
N GLU A 115 9.55 17.09 1.37
CA GLU A 115 8.95 16.73 2.66
C GLU A 115 7.42 16.60 2.57
N ALA A 116 6.77 17.40 1.72
CA ALA A 116 5.34 17.28 1.47
C ALA A 116 5.03 16.12 0.50
N ALA A 117 5.90 15.92 -0.50
CA ALA A 117 5.76 14.82 -1.45
C ALA A 117 5.85 13.45 -0.77
N GLU A 118 6.68 13.29 0.26
CA GLU A 118 6.78 12.05 1.03
C GLU A 118 5.45 11.70 1.71
N ILE A 119 4.87 12.67 2.43
CA ILE A 119 3.60 12.50 3.17
C ILE A 119 2.44 12.27 2.19
N ASP A 120 2.41 13.02 1.10
CA ASP A 120 1.35 12.92 0.10
C ASP A 120 1.44 11.58 -0.66
N ALA A 121 2.65 11.10 -0.96
CA ALA A 121 2.85 9.83 -1.67
C ALA A 121 2.31 8.62 -0.89
N GLU A 122 2.56 8.58 0.42
CA GLU A 122 2.10 7.50 1.34
C GLU A 122 0.56 7.35 1.29
N GLY A 123 -0.19 8.46 1.21
CA GLY A 123 -1.65 8.39 1.08
C GLY A 123 -2.15 8.12 -0.35
N ILE A 124 -1.46 8.68 -1.34
CA ILE A 124 -1.88 8.64 -2.74
C ILE A 124 -1.65 7.25 -3.34
N GLU A 125 -0.57 6.56 -2.97
CA GLU A 125 -0.16 5.33 -3.63
C GLU A 125 -1.22 4.22 -3.58
N HIS A 126 -1.97 4.09 -2.48
CA HIS A 126 -3.03 3.08 -2.32
C HIS A 126 -4.30 3.42 -3.12
N HIS A 127 -4.53 4.70 -3.39
CA HIS A 127 -5.77 5.21 -3.98
C HIS A 127 -5.67 5.46 -5.48
N VAL A 128 -4.46 5.50 -6.03
CA VAL A 128 -4.25 5.80 -7.46
C VAL A 128 -4.35 4.52 -8.31
N GLY A 129 -5.13 4.61 -9.38
CA GLY A 129 -5.28 3.52 -10.35
C GLY A 129 -4.06 3.37 -11.26
N ASN A 130 -3.89 2.16 -11.80
CA ASN A 130 -2.79 1.82 -12.71
C ASN A 130 -2.65 2.77 -13.91
N GLU A 131 -3.76 3.22 -14.51
CA GLU A 131 -3.72 4.15 -15.64
C GLU A 131 -3.05 5.49 -15.27
N THR A 132 -3.37 6.03 -14.10
CA THR A 132 -2.78 7.25 -13.58
C THR A 132 -1.31 7.06 -13.23
N LEU A 133 -0.92 5.95 -12.59
CA LEU A 133 0.49 5.62 -12.34
C LEU A 133 1.28 5.52 -13.66
N GLN A 134 0.72 4.91 -14.70
CA GLN A 134 1.36 4.88 -16.01
C GLN A 134 1.50 6.27 -16.64
N ALA A 135 0.56 7.18 -16.39
CA ALA A 135 0.68 8.58 -16.81
C ALA A 135 1.82 9.30 -16.06
N PHE A 136 1.97 9.08 -14.76
CA PHE A 136 3.10 9.61 -13.98
C PHE A 136 4.43 9.12 -14.52
N ARG A 137 4.54 7.81 -14.80
CA ARG A 137 5.75 7.21 -15.38
C ARG A 137 6.12 7.85 -16.71
N ARG A 138 5.17 7.96 -17.65
CA ARG A 138 5.40 8.61 -18.95
C ARG A 138 5.83 10.08 -18.82
N PHE A 139 5.24 10.80 -17.86
CA PHE A 139 5.60 12.20 -17.59
C PHE A 139 7.06 12.32 -17.13
N LEU A 140 7.50 11.44 -16.23
CA LEU A 140 8.89 11.41 -15.74
C LEU A 140 9.87 11.02 -16.84
N GLU A 141 9.56 9.98 -17.62
CA GLU A 141 10.39 9.52 -18.76
C GLU A 141 10.58 10.62 -19.81
N GLY A 142 9.54 11.40 -20.10
CA GLY A 142 9.60 12.50 -21.06
C GLY A 142 10.46 13.68 -20.62
N ARG A 143 10.76 13.82 -19.32
CA ARG A 143 11.64 14.87 -18.78
C ARG A 143 13.10 14.45 -18.70
N SER A 144 13.39 13.16 -18.54
CA SER A 144 14.75 12.63 -18.49
C SER A 144 15.46 12.62 -19.86
N GLY A 145 14.71 12.84 -20.95
CA GLY A 145 15.20 12.89 -22.32
C GLY A 145 15.32 14.30 -22.93
N GLY A 146 15.26 15.36 -22.12
CA GLY A 146 15.34 16.76 -22.55
C GLY A 146 16.55 17.52 -22.02
#